data_AF-A0A2S2NQB5-F1
#
_entry.id   AF-A0A2S2NQB5-F1
#
_cell.length_a   1.000
_cell.length_b   1.000
_cell.length_c   1.000
_cell.angle_alpha   90.00
_cell.angle_beta   90.00
_cell.angle_gamma   90.00
#
_symmetry.space_group_name_H-M   'P 1'
#
loop_
_entity.id
_entity.type
_entity.pdbx_description
1 polymer ?
#
loop_
_entity_poly.entity_id
_entity_poly.type
_entity_poly.pdbx_seq_one_letter_code
_entity_poly.pdbx_strand_id
1 'polypeptide(L)'
;MIMFSYCQGTSMIVASLLLILEEEESFWVMCAIVEDLLPALYYTTTLIGVKADQQVLQTVLGNCLPGICQLLRLHDIELSLITVNWFLTLFSNVVNFKVLLRIWDLLFFEGSIILFQITIGLLKSKEPLLKTLDNSADIFNALSNIPGNISNIKELFQVCFEVCPEITDEKIEALRRRYLGYLMADGGALVPNINSSTNLPKQHLNRRQIRKSRSIMQVLLFGDEINEDNSKVILKCKNIRQTEFLVDLREAIMQVSRHFVFVDPKLSNFSLKPDYTKESHSRDLETYANVSRNKKRRAKALLDFERHDDDELGFRKNDIITIISRKDEHCWVGELNGLSGWFPAKFVELLDERSKQYSIAGDDSISETITDLVRGTLCPAIKQVLEHGMKRPSFLGGPCHPWLFIEEAAMTEVERDYSSVYSRLMLCKTYRLDEDGKVLTPEELLYRCIQCINQSHDAAGCQMDVKLRSLVCLGLNEQALHLWLELLCCSDQVVKKWYQPWSFVCSPGWVQVKCELRVLSQFPFNLNPDWELPPKKENTQTLKAGVRDMLVKHHLFSWDL
;
A
#
# COMPACT_ATOMS: atom_id res chain seq x y z
N MET A 1 -10.53 -8.57 13.81
CA MET A 1 -10.20 -9.68 14.74
C MET A 1 -10.77 -10.85 14.03
N ILE A 2 -9.91 -11.71 13.49
CA ILE A 2 -10.40 -12.85 12.74
C ILE A 2 -11.14 -13.72 13.77
N MET A 3 -12.46 -13.67 13.74
CA MET A 3 -13.35 -14.31 14.71
C MET A 3 -13.64 -15.74 14.23
N PHE A 4 -12.58 -16.52 13.97
CA PHE A 4 -12.71 -17.93 13.60
C PHE A 4 -12.43 -18.81 14.81
N SER A 5 -13.38 -19.69 15.13
CA SER A 5 -13.13 -20.87 15.94
C SER A 5 -12.99 -22.05 14.98
N TYR A 6 -12.15 -23.03 15.33
CA TYR A 6 -11.97 -24.25 14.54
C TYR A 6 -13.33 -24.91 14.25
N CYS A 7 -13.60 -25.18 12.98
CA CYS A 7 -14.81 -25.87 12.54
C CYS A 7 -14.44 -27.22 11.92
N GLN A 8 -15.24 -28.26 12.19
CA GLN A 8 -15.02 -29.58 11.61
C GLN A 8 -15.03 -29.49 10.07
N GLY A 9 -13.95 -29.98 9.44
CA GLY A 9 -13.75 -29.95 7.99
C GLY A 9 -12.63 -29.01 7.53
N THR A 10 -12.35 -27.92 8.25
CA THR A 10 -11.31 -26.95 7.86
C THR A 10 -9.90 -27.52 7.92
N SER A 11 -9.64 -28.48 8.82
CA SER A 11 -8.36 -29.19 8.91
C SER A 11 -8.01 -29.97 7.65
N MET A 12 -8.99 -30.54 6.95
CA MET A 12 -8.77 -31.33 5.73
C MET A 12 -8.41 -30.44 4.54
N ILE A 13 -9.04 -29.26 4.48
CA ILE A 13 -8.72 -28.22 3.50
C ILE A 13 -7.29 -27.73 3.74
N VAL A 14 -6.97 -27.33 4.98
CA VAL A 14 -5.63 -26.85 5.34
C VAL A 14 -4.58 -27.93 5.11
N ALA A 15 -4.83 -29.19 5.50
CA ALA A 15 -3.92 -30.30 5.24
C ALA A 15 -3.66 -30.49 3.74
N SER A 16 -4.67 -30.34 2.89
CA SER A 16 -4.54 -30.46 1.44
C SER A 16 -3.84 -29.25 0.81
N LEU A 17 -4.08 -28.04 1.33
CA LEU A 17 -3.35 -26.83 0.93
C LEU A 17 -1.86 -26.97 1.31
N LEU A 18 -1.54 -27.48 2.49
CA LEU A 18 -0.17 -27.72 2.94
C LEU A 18 0.61 -28.72 2.07
N LEU A 19 -0.06 -29.53 1.25
CA LEU A 19 0.60 -30.41 0.28
C LEU A 19 1.08 -29.66 -0.97
N ILE A 20 0.55 -28.47 -1.25
CA ILE A 20 0.84 -27.69 -2.47
C ILE A 20 1.32 -26.26 -2.20
N LEU A 21 1.12 -25.75 -0.99
CA LEU A 21 1.41 -24.39 -0.57
C LEU A 21 2.19 -24.42 0.75
N GLU A 22 2.95 -23.36 1.03
CA GLU A 22 3.59 -23.20 2.33
C GLU A 22 2.53 -22.92 3.43
N GLU A 23 2.88 -23.06 4.71
CA GLU A 23 1.93 -22.93 5.83
C GLU A 23 1.20 -21.58 5.84
N GLU A 24 1.93 -20.50 5.57
CA GLU A 24 1.38 -19.14 5.52
C GLU A 24 0.46 -18.93 4.31
N GLU A 25 0.84 -19.43 3.14
CA GLU A 25 -0.01 -19.38 1.94
C GLU A 25 -1.27 -20.22 2.13
N SER A 26 -1.14 -21.40 2.73
CA SER A 26 -2.27 -22.25 3.10
C SER A 26 -3.22 -21.53 4.05
N PHE A 27 -2.69 -20.76 5.01
CA PHE A 27 -3.48 -19.93 5.90
C PHE A 27 -4.22 -18.81 5.15
N TRP A 28 -3.54 -18.04 4.29
CA TRP A 28 -4.17 -16.94 3.56
C TRP A 28 -5.17 -17.42 2.51
N VAL A 29 -4.87 -18.51 1.82
CA VAL A 29 -5.82 -19.16 0.91
C VAL A 29 -7.02 -19.67 1.71
N MET A 30 -6.82 -20.23 2.91
CA MET A 30 -7.92 -20.60 3.78
C MET A 30 -8.75 -19.37 4.20
N CYS A 31 -8.13 -18.23 4.53
CA CYS A 31 -8.86 -16.99 4.79
C CYS A 31 -9.68 -16.53 3.58
N ALA A 32 -9.09 -16.50 2.38
CA ALA A 32 -9.79 -16.13 1.15
C ALA A 32 -10.94 -17.08 0.82
N ILE A 33 -10.76 -18.39 1.03
CA ILE A 33 -11.83 -19.40 0.88
C ILE A 33 -13.02 -19.05 1.78
N VAL A 34 -12.78 -18.67 3.03
CA VAL A 34 -13.84 -18.42 4.02
C VAL A 34 -14.48 -17.04 3.86
N GLU A 35 -13.68 -16.03 3.53
CA GLU A 35 -14.12 -14.63 3.52
C GLU A 35 -14.65 -14.19 2.15
N ASP A 36 -14.02 -14.66 1.06
CA ASP A 36 -14.26 -14.18 -0.29
C ASP A 36 -15.00 -15.21 -1.17
N LEU A 37 -14.70 -16.50 -1.02
CA LEU A 37 -15.17 -17.54 -1.95
C LEU A 37 -16.49 -18.19 -1.53
N LEU A 38 -16.64 -18.46 -0.23
CA LEU A 38 -17.81 -19.13 0.34
C LEU A 38 -18.81 -18.11 0.89
N PRO A 39 -20.11 -18.45 0.91
CA PRO A 39 -21.12 -17.55 1.43
C PRO A 39 -20.95 -17.32 2.94
N ALA A 40 -21.53 -16.22 3.42
CA ALA A 40 -21.47 -15.84 4.82
C ALA A 40 -21.88 -16.98 5.77
N LEU A 41 -21.27 -16.97 6.96
CA LEU A 41 -21.60 -17.89 8.06
C LEU A 41 -21.36 -19.39 7.78
N TYR A 42 -20.55 -19.73 6.78
CA TYR A 42 -20.29 -21.12 6.38
C TYR A 42 -19.61 -21.97 7.46
N TYR A 43 -18.58 -21.43 8.11
CA TYR A 43 -17.80 -22.10 9.17
C TYR A 43 -18.05 -21.51 10.58
N THR A 44 -19.26 -21.00 10.80
CA THR A 44 -19.69 -20.54 12.14
C THR A 44 -20.16 -21.71 12.99
N THR A 45 -20.27 -21.52 14.31
CA THR A 45 -20.75 -22.56 15.24
C THR A 45 -22.14 -23.10 14.89
N THR A 46 -22.97 -22.30 14.23
CA THR A 46 -24.34 -22.69 13.84
C THR A 46 -24.39 -23.38 12.47
N LEU A 47 -23.32 -23.26 11.67
CA LEU A 47 -23.19 -23.81 10.32
C LEU A 47 -24.36 -23.40 9.39
N ILE A 48 -24.96 -22.24 9.63
CA ILE A 48 -26.17 -21.81 8.91
C ILE A 48 -25.88 -21.60 7.42
N GLY A 49 -24.69 -21.12 7.05
CA GLY A 49 -24.30 -20.95 5.65
C GLY A 49 -24.29 -22.26 4.86
N VAL A 50 -23.64 -23.31 5.37
CA VAL A 50 -23.62 -24.61 4.69
C VAL A 50 -24.98 -25.29 4.71
N LYS A 51 -25.78 -25.12 5.79
CA LYS A 51 -27.17 -25.64 5.84
C LYS A 51 -28.05 -25.00 4.77
N ALA A 52 -27.89 -23.69 4.53
CA ALA A 52 -28.56 -23.02 3.43
C ALA A 52 -28.14 -23.62 2.08
N ASP A 53 -26.85 -23.83 1.86
CA ASP A 53 -26.34 -24.47 0.63
C ASP A 53 -26.87 -25.91 0.43
N GLN A 54 -27.13 -26.66 1.51
CA GLN A 54 -27.80 -27.97 1.37
C GLN A 54 -29.25 -27.85 0.88
N GLN A 55 -29.99 -26.83 1.33
CA GLN A 55 -31.35 -26.58 0.86
C GLN A 55 -31.37 -26.09 -0.60
N VAL A 56 -30.38 -25.26 -0.97
CA VAL A 56 -30.14 -24.87 -2.36
C VAL A 56 -29.87 -26.12 -3.20
N LEU A 57 -28.97 -27.00 -2.77
CA LEU A 57 -28.64 -28.24 -3.47
C LEU A 57 -29.86 -29.11 -3.69
N GLN A 58 -30.71 -29.31 -2.66
CA GLN A 58 -31.95 -30.08 -2.80
C GLN A 58 -32.89 -29.49 -3.86
N THR A 59 -33.00 -28.16 -3.92
CA THR A 59 -33.83 -27.45 -4.91
C THR A 59 -33.29 -27.62 -6.33
N VAL A 60 -31.98 -27.44 -6.50
CA VAL A 60 -31.32 -27.59 -7.80
C VAL A 60 -31.39 -29.05 -8.27
N LEU A 61 -31.14 -30.01 -7.38
CA LEU A 61 -31.23 -31.44 -7.68
C LEU A 61 -32.64 -31.85 -8.12
N GLY A 62 -33.69 -31.28 -7.52
CA GLY A 62 -35.07 -31.52 -7.93
C GLY A 62 -35.37 -31.11 -9.38
N ASN A 63 -34.67 -30.09 -9.88
CA ASN A 63 -34.80 -29.64 -11.27
C ASN A 63 -33.92 -30.45 -12.23
N CYS A 64 -32.68 -30.74 -11.83
CA CYS A 64 -31.69 -31.38 -12.71
C CYS A 64 -31.83 -32.91 -12.75
N LEU A 65 -32.10 -33.55 -11.61
CA LEU A 65 -32.10 -35.02 -11.43
C LEU A 65 -33.34 -35.49 -10.63
N PRO A 66 -34.57 -35.23 -11.11
CA PRO A 66 -35.80 -35.54 -10.37
C PRO A 66 -35.94 -37.03 -10.02
N GLY A 67 -35.43 -37.93 -10.88
CA GLY A 67 -35.44 -39.37 -10.62
C GLY A 67 -34.61 -39.78 -9.40
N ILE A 68 -33.47 -39.13 -9.16
CA ILE A 68 -32.66 -39.38 -7.96
C ILE A 68 -33.38 -38.81 -6.73
N CYS A 69 -33.98 -37.63 -6.82
CA CYS A 69 -34.77 -37.07 -5.72
C CYS A 69 -35.93 -37.99 -5.32
N GLN A 70 -36.61 -38.59 -6.29
CA GLN A 70 -37.69 -39.54 -6.01
C GLN A 70 -37.17 -40.80 -5.32
N LEU A 71 -36.04 -41.36 -5.80
CA LEU A 71 -35.39 -42.52 -5.19
C LEU A 71 -35.01 -42.23 -3.72
N LEU A 72 -34.36 -41.10 -3.46
CA LEU A 72 -33.96 -40.71 -2.10
C LEU A 72 -35.16 -40.57 -1.16
N ARG A 73 -36.27 -39.98 -1.62
CA ARG A 73 -37.51 -39.87 -0.83
C ARG A 73 -38.18 -41.22 -0.58
N LEU A 74 -38.19 -42.11 -1.58
CA LEU A 74 -38.77 -43.45 -1.45
C LEU A 74 -38.06 -44.27 -0.37
N HIS A 75 -36.73 -44.13 -0.29
CA HIS A 75 -35.88 -44.85 0.64
C HIS A 75 -35.62 -44.12 1.97
N ASP A 76 -36.25 -42.96 2.17
CA ASP A 76 -36.07 -42.06 3.33
C ASP A 76 -34.60 -41.70 3.61
N ILE A 77 -33.85 -41.42 2.54
CA ILE A 77 -32.43 -41.07 2.61
C ILE A 77 -32.26 -39.56 2.56
N GLU A 78 -31.78 -38.99 3.65
CA GLU A 78 -31.41 -37.58 3.70
C GLU A 78 -30.01 -37.37 3.09
N LEU A 79 -29.97 -36.84 1.86
CA LEU A 79 -28.71 -36.62 1.13
C LEU A 79 -27.73 -35.68 1.88
N SER A 80 -28.26 -34.75 2.69
CA SER A 80 -27.46 -33.80 3.47
C SER A 80 -26.46 -34.50 4.41
N LEU A 81 -26.81 -35.69 4.93
CA LEU A 81 -25.94 -36.50 5.80
C LEU A 81 -24.62 -36.88 5.11
N ILE A 82 -24.62 -36.90 3.78
CA ILE A 82 -23.46 -37.22 2.95
C ILE A 82 -22.84 -35.91 2.42
N THR A 83 -23.65 -35.06 1.77
CA THR A 83 -23.16 -33.91 1.00
C THR A 83 -22.71 -32.74 1.86
N VAL A 84 -23.16 -32.63 3.12
CA VAL A 84 -22.64 -31.61 4.06
C VAL A 84 -21.14 -31.74 4.22
N ASN A 85 -20.61 -32.96 4.37
CA ASN A 85 -19.18 -33.18 4.52
C ASN A 85 -18.41 -32.85 3.23
N TRP A 86 -19.00 -33.09 2.05
CA TRP A 86 -18.37 -32.73 0.78
C TRP A 86 -18.17 -31.21 0.67
N PHE A 87 -19.19 -30.45 1.08
CA PHE A 87 -19.20 -28.99 1.05
C PHE A 87 -18.30 -28.39 2.13
N LEU A 88 -18.33 -28.90 3.37
CA LEU A 88 -17.49 -28.44 4.49
C LEU A 88 -16.00 -28.72 4.28
N THR A 89 -15.65 -29.73 3.49
CA THR A 89 -14.26 -30.07 3.21
C THR A 89 -13.80 -29.63 1.84
N LEU A 90 -14.66 -28.95 1.04
CA LEU A 90 -14.38 -28.62 -0.36
C LEU A 90 -13.84 -29.82 -1.15
N PHE A 91 -14.46 -30.97 -0.94
CA PHE A 91 -14.08 -32.29 -1.47
C PHE A 91 -12.73 -32.87 -1.02
N SER A 92 -11.95 -32.17 -0.20
CA SER A 92 -10.57 -32.56 0.16
C SER A 92 -10.43 -33.94 0.81
N ASN A 93 -11.48 -34.42 1.48
CA ASN A 93 -11.48 -35.71 2.17
C ASN A 93 -12.23 -36.84 1.42
N VAL A 94 -12.75 -36.58 0.21
CA VAL A 94 -13.64 -37.54 -0.46
C VAL A 94 -13.19 -37.93 -1.85
N VAL A 95 -12.36 -37.12 -2.54
CA VAL A 95 -11.80 -37.44 -3.85
C VAL A 95 -10.29 -37.68 -3.79
N ASN A 96 -9.74 -38.32 -4.81
CA ASN A 96 -8.29 -38.41 -4.98
C ASN A 96 -7.66 -37.02 -5.15
N PHE A 97 -6.45 -36.82 -4.63
CA PHE A 97 -5.73 -35.54 -4.69
C PHE A 97 -5.62 -34.95 -6.12
N LYS A 98 -5.42 -35.77 -7.16
CA LYS A 98 -5.39 -35.27 -8.55
C LYS A 98 -6.72 -34.70 -9.01
N VAL A 99 -7.82 -35.28 -8.55
CA VAL A 99 -9.19 -34.81 -8.82
C VAL A 99 -9.46 -33.55 -8.01
N LEU A 100 -9.04 -33.54 -6.74
CA LEU A 100 -9.17 -32.39 -5.84
C LEU A 100 -8.57 -31.13 -6.45
N LEU A 101 -7.33 -31.19 -6.95
CA LEU A 101 -6.66 -30.04 -7.55
C LEU A 101 -7.44 -29.46 -8.72
N ARG A 102 -8.07 -30.30 -9.57
CA ARG A 102 -8.88 -29.81 -10.69
C ARG A 102 -10.21 -29.20 -10.25
N ILE A 103 -10.81 -29.75 -9.20
CA ILE A 103 -11.99 -29.13 -8.58
C ILE A 103 -11.61 -27.78 -8.00
N TRP A 104 -10.45 -27.66 -7.35
CA TRP A 104 -9.96 -26.42 -6.76
C TRP A 104 -9.54 -25.39 -7.82
N ASP A 105 -8.92 -25.81 -8.93
CA ASP A 105 -8.65 -24.93 -10.08
C ASP A 105 -9.94 -24.21 -10.52
N LEU A 106 -11.03 -24.95 -10.68
CA LEU A 106 -12.33 -24.39 -11.05
C LEU A 106 -12.96 -23.58 -9.92
N LEU A 107 -12.87 -24.05 -8.67
CA LEU A 107 -13.42 -23.35 -7.51
C LEU A 107 -12.81 -21.95 -7.35
N PHE A 108 -11.50 -21.81 -7.54
CA PHE A 108 -10.83 -20.50 -7.46
C PHE A 108 -11.08 -19.61 -8.68
N PHE A 109 -11.46 -20.19 -9.83
CA PHE A 109 -11.72 -19.44 -11.05
C PHE A 109 -13.19 -18.99 -11.16
N GLU A 110 -14.14 -19.91 -10.99
CA GLU A 110 -15.59 -19.69 -11.13
C GLU A 110 -16.29 -19.41 -9.79
N GLY A 111 -15.67 -19.75 -8.65
CA GLY A 111 -16.25 -19.56 -7.33
C GLY A 111 -17.04 -20.77 -6.79
N SER A 112 -17.81 -20.54 -5.73
CA SER A 112 -18.47 -21.62 -4.96
C SER A 112 -19.60 -22.35 -5.69
N ILE A 113 -20.04 -21.89 -6.85
CA ILE A 113 -21.00 -22.59 -7.73
C ILE A 113 -20.52 -23.98 -8.14
N ILE A 114 -19.19 -24.16 -8.23
CA ILE A 114 -18.55 -25.43 -8.57
C ILE A 114 -18.94 -26.54 -7.59
N LEU A 115 -19.19 -26.22 -6.31
CA LEU A 115 -19.61 -27.23 -5.32
C LEU A 115 -20.92 -27.92 -5.72
N PHE A 116 -21.87 -27.17 -6.30
CA PHE A 116 -23.14 -27.69 -6.78
C PHE A 116 -22.97 -28.47 -8.08
N GLN A 117 -22.26 -27.90 -9.05
CA GLN A 117 -22.07 -28.52 -10.37
C GLN A 117 -21.37 -29.87 -10.25
N ILE A 118 -20.29 -29.95 -9.46
CA ILE A 118 -19.58 -31.21 -9.21
C ILE A 118 -20.50 -32.22 -8.51
N THR A 119 -21.23 -31.81 -7.48
CA THR A 119 -22.14 -32.72 -6.75
C THR A 119 -23.20 -33.32 -7.67
N ILE A 120 -23.80 -32.52 -8.55
CA ILE A 120 -24.82 -32.97 -9.49
C ILE A 120 -24.19 -33.89 -10.56
N GLY A 121 -23.03 -33.52 -11.11
CA GLY A 121 -22.32 -34.36 -12.07
C GLY A 121 -21.96 -35.73 -11.49
N LEU A 122 -21.54 -35.78 -10.23
CA LEU A 122 -21.27 -37.03 -9.52
C LEU A 122 -22.50 -37.91 -9.39
N LEU A 123 -23.62 -37.34 -8.95
CA LEU A 123 -24.88 -38.07 -8.83
C LEU A 123 -25.39 -38.55 -10.19
N LYS A 124 -25.30 -37.72 -11.24
CA LYS A 124 -25.69 -38.10 -12.59
C LYS A 124 -24.87 -39.28 -13.11
N SER A 125 -23.55 -39.25 -12.91
CA SER A 125 -22.65 -40.32 -13.39
C SER A 125 -22.98 -41.70 -12.82
N LYS A 126 -23.59 -41.76 -11.63
CA LYS A 126 -23.98 -43.01 -10.94
C LYS A 126 -25.49 -43.23 -10.93
N GLU A 127 -26.29 -42.38 -11.57
CA GLU A 127 -27.74 -42.52 -11.65
C GLU A 127 -28.20 -43.92 -12.10
N PRO A 128 -27.61 -44.56 -13.14
CA PRO A 128 -28.03 -45.89 -13.58
C PRO A 128 -27.82 -46.96 -12.50
N LEU A 129 -26.70 -46.89 -11.78
CA LEU A 129 -26.37 -47.82 -10.71
C LEU A 129 -27.29 -47.62 -9.49
N LEU A 130 -27.57 -46.38 -9.12
CA LEU A 130 -28.45 -46.08 -7.98
C LEU A 130 -29.87 -46.61 -8.21
N LYS A 131 -30.36 -46.58 -9.45
CA LYS A 131 -31.69 -47.11 -9.82
C LYS A 131 -31.79 -48.63 -9.76
N THR A 132 -30.67 -49.36 -9.77
CA THR A 132 -30.68 -50.83 -9.67
C THR A 132 -30.62 -51.34 -8.23
N LEU A 133 -30.47 -50.46 -7.25
CA LEU A 133 -30.37 -50.81 -5.85
C LEU A 133 -31.73 -50.68 -5.19
N ASP A 134 -32.15 -51.71 -4.45
CA ASP A 134 -33.49 -51.78 -3.84
C ASP A 134 -33.47 -51.52 -2.32
N ASN A 135 -32.28 -51.44 -1.71
CA ASN A 135 -32.10 -51.32 -0.27
C ASN A 135 -31.49 -49.97 0.11
N SER A 136 -32.07 -49.29 1.10
CA SER A 136 -31.66 -47.96 1.53
C SER A 136 -30.20 -47.91 1.99
N ALA A 137 -29.70 -48.97 2.66
CA ALA A 137 -28.31 -49.03 3.11
C ALA A 137 -27.32 -49.13 1.94
N ASP A 138 -27.65 -49.92 0.91
CA ASP A 138 -26.81 -50.07 -0.27
C ASP A 138 -26.78 -48.79 -1.11
N ILE A 139 -27.92 -48.10 -1.22
CA ILE A 139 -28.01 -46.77 -1.85
C ILE A 139 -27.16 -45.75 -1.07
N PHE A 140 -27.28 -45.70 0.26
CA PHE A 140 -26.49 -44.78 1.10
C PHE A 140 -24.98 -45.03 0.99
N ASN A 141 -24.57 -46.30 1.00
CA ASN A 141 -23.17 -46.70 0.82
C ASN A 141 -22.68 -46.38 -0.59
N ALA A 142 -23.49 -46.62 -1.62
CA ALA A 142 -23.15 -46.28 -2.99
C ALA A 142 -22.95 -44.77 -3.15
N LEU A 143 -23.87 -43.95 -2.60
CA LEU A 143 -23.82 -42.49 -2.59
C LEU A 143 -22.56 -41.96 -1.87
N SER A 144 -22.25 -42.51 -0.69
CA SER A 144 -21.09 -42.10 0.10
C SER A 144 -19.76 -42.41 -0.59
N ASN A 145 -19.71 -43.49 -1.39
CA ASN A 145 -18.52 -43.92 -2.12
C ASN A 145 -18.39 -43.34 -3.53
N ILE A 146 -19.33 -42.50 -4.00
CA ILE A 146 -19.27 -41.90 -5.35
C ILE A 146 -17.94 -41.15 -5.55
N PRO A 147 -17.51 -40.24 -4.65
CA PRO A 147 -16.38 -39.37 -4.94
C PRO A 147 -15.03 -40.13 -5.02
N GLY A 148 -14.88 -41.22 -4.26
CA GLY A 148 -13.67 -42.04 -4.27
C GLY A 148 -13.47 -42.85 -5.56
N ASN A 149 -14.53 -43.07 -6.33
CA ASN A 149 -14.52 -43.88 -7.55
C ASN A 149 -14.26 -43.08 -8.83
N ILE A 150 -13.98 -41.77 -8.72
CA ILE A 150 -13.70 -40.91 -9.88
C ILE A 150 -12.23 -41.04 -10.25
N SER A 151 -11.96 -41.57 -11.45
CA SER A 151 -10.60 -41.59 -12.02
C SER A 151 -10.45 -40.65 -13.22
N ASN A 152 -11.53 -40.38 -13.96
CA ASN A 152 -11.52 -39.55 -15.16
C ASN A 152 -12.27 -38.23 -14.96
N ILE A 153 -11.50 -37.17 -14.71
CA ILE A 153 -12.02 -35.80 -14.49
C ILE A 153 -12.68 -35.23 -15.74
N LYS A 154 -12.22 -35.61 -16.94
CA LYS A 154 -12.76 -35.08 -18.20
C LYS A 154 -14.20 -35.50 -18.41
N GLU A 155 -14.51 -36.76 -18.12
CA GLU A 155 -15.87 -37.29 -18.19
C GLU A 155 -16.77 -36.62 -17.15
N LEU A 156 -16.27 -36.40 -15.93
CA LEU A 156 -17.02 -35.68 -14.90
C LEU A 156 -17.38 -34.26 -15.34
N PHE A 157 -16.41 -33.51 -15.86
CA PHE A 157 -16.67 -32.14 -16.33
C PHE A 157 -17.61 -32.11 -17.52
N GLN A 158 -17.48 -33.05 -18.46
CA GLN A 158 -18.41 -33.16 -19.58
C GLN A 158 -19.85 -33.37 -19.09
N VAL A 159 -20.07 -34.29 -18.14
CA VAL A 159 -21.39 -34.52 -17.52
C VAL A 159 -21.87 -33.28 -16.76
N CYS A 160 -20.97 -32.56 -16.07
CA CYS A 160 -21.34 -31.30 -15.39
C CYS A 160 -21.84 -30.27 -16.40
N PHE A 161 -21.15 -30.06 -17.52
CA PHE A 161 -21.55 -29.10 -18.56
C PHE A 161 -22.85 -29.52 -19.28
N GLU A 162 -23.10 -30.81 -19.45
CA GLU A 162 -24.33 -31.32 -20.09
C GLU A 162 -25.57 -31.17 -19.17
N VAL A 163 -25.40 -31.31 -17.86
CA VAL A 163 -26.51 -31.29 -16.89
C VAL A 163 -26.78 -29.89 -16.32
N CYS A 164 -25.79 -28.99 -16.35
CA CYS A 164 -25.83 -27.72 -15.63
C CYS A 164 -25.98 -26.42 -16.45
N PRO A 165 -26.49 -26.37 -17.70
CA PRO A 165 -26.66 -25.08 -18.39
C PRO A 165 -27.66 -24.15 -17.67
N GLU A 166 -28.52 -24.68 -16.79
CA GLU A 166 -29.50 -23.91 -16.01
C GLU A 166 -29.02 -23.45 -14.63
N ILE A 167 -27.78 -23.79 -14.23
CA ILE A 167 -27.22 -23.38 -12.94
C ILE A 167 -26.33 -22.16 -13.18
N THR A 168 -26.88 -20.98 -12.91
CA THR A 168 -26.15 -19.71 -12.96
C THR A 168 -25.90 -19.16 -11.55
N ASP A 169 -24.87 -18.33 -11.39
CA ASP A 169 -24.55 -17.68 -10.12
C ASP A 169 -25.73 -16.87 -9.58
N GLU A 170 -26.46 -16.15 -10.44
CA GLU A 170 -27.59 -15.33 -9.99
C GLU A 170 -28.70 -16.20 -9.36
N LYS A 171 -28.95 -17.39 -9.91
CA LYS A 171 -29.97 -18.32 -9.42
C LYS A 171 -29.52 -18.94 -8.10
N ILE A 172 -28.26 -19.34 -7.98
CA ILE A 172 -27.70 -19.89 -6.75
C ILE A 172 -27.73 -18.83 -5.64
N GLU A 173 -27.29 -17.60 -5.91
CA GLU A 173 -27.33 -16.50 -4.94
C GLU A 173 -28.74 -16.08 -4.53
N ALA A 174 -29.71 -16.13 -5.45
CA ALA A 174 -31.12 -15.90 -5.11
C ALA A 174 -31.66 -16.99 -4.16
N LEU A 175 -31.35 -18.26 -4.43
CA LEU A 175 -31.76 -19.37 -3.56
C LEU A 175 -31.04 -19.31 -2.20
N ARG A 176 -29.74 -19.01 -2.17
CA ARG A 176 -28.95 -18.82 -0.94
C ARG A 176 -29.57 -17.77 -0.04
N ARG A 177 -29.85 -16.57 -0.57
CA ARG A 177 -30.50 -15.49 0.20
C ARG A 177 -31.85 -15.92 0.75
N ARG A 178 -32.66 -16.62 -0.05
CA ARG A 178 -33.98 -17.12 0.37
C ARG A 178 -33.87 -18.12 1.53
N TYR A 179 -33.04 -19.15 1.40
CA TYR A 179 -32.91 -20.19 2.43
C TYR A 179 -32.19 -19.70 3.68
N LEU A 180 -31.18 -18.82 3.52
CA LEU A 180 -30.52 -18.17 4.65
C LEU A 180 -31.52 -17.34 5.46
N GLY A 181 -32.39 -16.58 4.80
CA GLY A 181 -33.45 -15.81 5.46
C GLY A 181 -34.42 -16.68 6.25
N TYR A 182 -34.85 -17.82 5.69
CA TYR A 182 -35.71 -18.77 6.42
C TYR A 182 -35.03 -19.35 7.65
N LEU A 183 -33.77 -19.81 7.52
CA LEU A 183 -33.03 -20.43 8.62
C LEU A 183 -32.70 -19.43 9.74
N MET A 184 -32.47 -18.15 9.41
CA MET A 184 -32.28 -17.09 10.40
C MET A 184 -33.57 -16.74 11.14
N ALA A 185 -34.71 -16.72 10.44
CA ALA A 185 -36.02 -16.47 11.03
C ALA A 185 -36.44 -17.59 11.99
N ASP A 186 -36.18 -18.85 11.62
CA ASP A 186 -36.48 -20.03 12.45
C ASP A 186 -35.56 -20.12 13.69
N GLY A 187 -34.33 -19.61 13.58
CA GLY A 187 -33.36 -19.53 14.68
C GLY A 187 -33.49 -18.33 15.62
N GLY A 188 -34.50 -17.46 15.44
CA GLY A 188 -34.76 -16.29 16.31
C GLY A 188 -33.71 -15.16 16.24
N ALA A 189 -32.88 -15.12 15.19
CA ALA A 189 -31.81 -14.13 15.03
C ALA A 189 -32.27 -12.95 14.14
N LEU A 190 -31.98 -11.70 14.56
CA LEU A 190 -32.26 -10.49 13.78
C LEU A 190 -31.50 -10.51 12.45
N VAL A 191 -32.21 -10.20 11.36
CA VAL A 191 -31.69 -10.13 9.98
C VAL A 191 -30.60 -9.05 9.88
N PRO A 192 -29.31 -9.40 9.73
CA PRO A 192 -28.29 -8.44 9.32
C PRO A 192 -28.53 -8.09 7.84
N ASN A 193 -28.25 -6.85 7.46
CA ASN A 193 -28.52 -6.28 6.14
C ASN A 193 -28.08 -7.21 4.98
N ILE A 194 -29.04 -7.89 4.33
CA ILE A 194 -28.83 -8.95 3.31
C ILE A 194 -28.15 -8.44 2.02
N ASN A 195 -27.95 -7.12 1.90
CA ASN A 195 -27.28 -6.49 0.76
C ASN A 195 -25.74 -6.49 0.85
N SER A 196 -25.12 -7.03 1.90
CA SER A 196 -23.68 -7.29 1.91
C SER A 196 -23.38 -8.63 1.21
N SER A 197 -23.25 -8.60 -0.12
CA SER A 197 -22.41 -9.58 -0.81
C SER A 197 -21.00 -9.50 -0.19
N THR A 198 -20.51 -10.65 0.28
CA THR A 198 -19.30 -10.87 1.09
C THR A 198 -19.35 -10.33 2.52
N ASN A 199 -18.74 -11.08 3.46
CA ASN A 199 -18.76 -10.74 4.88
C ASN A 199 -18.02 -9.40 5.09
N LEU A 200 -18.79 -8.36 5.40
CA LEU A 200 -18.42 -6.95 5.68
C LEU A 200 -18.64 -5.99 4.49
N PRO A 201 -19.06 -4.73 4.76
CA PRO A 201 -19.03 -3.70 3.73
C PRO A 201 -17.59 -3.61 3.20
N LYS A 202 -17.40 -3.09 1.99
CA LYS A 202 -16.11 -2.54 1.53
C LYS A 202 -15.69 -1.42 2.49
N GLN A 203 -15.27 -1.78 3.70
CA GLN A 203 -14.60 -0.93 4.64
C GLN A 203 -13.17 -0.87 4.12
N HIS A 204 -12.81 0.33 3.68
CA HIS A 204 -11.44 0.80 3.57
C HIS A 204 -10.50 -0.02 4.45
N LEU A 205 -9.51 -0.66 3.81
CA LEU A 205 -8.48 -1.48 4.42
C LEU A 205 -7.77 -0.70 5.55
N ASN A 206 -8.35 -0.72 6.76
CA ASN A 206 -7.62 -0.40 7.97
C ASN A 206 -6.82 -1.65 8.33
N ARG A 207 -5.61 -1.72 7.76
CA ARG A 207 -4.61 -2.76 7.99
C ARG A 207 -4.40 -2.92 9.50
N ARG A 208 -4.71 -4.11 10.02
CA ARG A 208 -4.36 -4.49 11.39
C ARG A 208 -2.85 -4.53 11.52
N GLN A 209 -2.30 -3.71 12.42
CA GLN A 209 -0.93 -3.88 12.90
C GLN A 209 -0.80 -5.25 13.58
N ILE A 210 -0.08 -6.17 12.93
CA ILE A 210 0.25 -7.49 13.47
C ILE A 210 1.26 -7.29 14.62
N ARG A 211 0.91 -7.79 15.81
CA ARG A 211 1.82 -7.88 16.94
C ARG A 211 2.86 -8.96 16.62
N LYS A 212 4.11 -8.53 16.47
CA LYS A 212 5.30 -9.33 16.12
C LYS A 212 5.43 -10.60 16.98
N SER A 213 5.39 -11.78 16.36
CA SER A 213 5.75 -13.06 16.99
C SER A 213 7.26 -13.10 17.25
N ARG A 214 7.65 -13.35 18.50
CA ARG A 214 9.04 -13.40 19.00
C ARG A 214 9.86 -14.60 18.49
N SER A 215 9.28 -15.52 17.73
CA SER A 215 9.92 -16.81 17.40
C SER A 215 10.99 -16.73 16.29
N ILE A 216 10.81 -15.88 15.28
CA ILE A 216 11.75 -15.76 14.14
C ILE A 216 13.09 -15.11 14.54
N MET A 217 13.06 -14.26 15.57
CA MET A 217 14.26 -13.56 16.03
C MET A 217 15.25 -14.54 16.69
N GLN A 218 14.77 -15.66 17.23
CA GLN A 218 15.58 -16.64 17.95
C GLN A 218 16.36 -17.57 17.01
N VAL A 219 15.80 -17.91 15.84
CA VAL A 219 16.48 -18.71 14.79
C VAL A 219 17.51 -17.87 14.02
N LEU A 220 17.30 -16.56 13.90
CA LEU A 220 18.27 -15.62 13.34
C LEU A 220 19.42 -15.25 14.31
N LEU A 221 19.29 -15.56 15.61
CA LEU A 221 20.22 -15.14 16.68
C LEU A 221 21.28 -16.20 17.03
N PHE A 222 21.00 -17.48 16.83
CA PHE A 222 21.92 -18.57 17.14
C PHE A 222 22.12 -19.42 15.89
N GLY A 223 23.27 -19.20 15.23
CA GLY A 223 23.67 -19.93 14.04
C GLY A 223 24.00 -21.37 14.38
N ASP A 224 22.99 -22.24 14.35
CA ASP A 224 23.20 -23.68 14.22
C ASP A 224 23.01 -24.11 12.76
N GLU A 225 23.74 -25.16 12.42
CA GLU A 225 24.18 -25.56 11.08
C GLU A 225 23.14 -25.44 9.95
N ILE A 226 23.54 -24.70 8.91
CA ILE A 226 22.75 -24.47 7.71
C ILE A 226 22.80 -25.73 6.83
N ASN A 227 21.76 -26.56 6.87
CA ASN A 227 21.52 -27.56 5.82
C ASN A 227 21.03 -26.88 4.52
N GLU A 228 21.42 -27.42 3.36
CA GLU A 228 21.10 -26.84 2.03
C GLU A 228 19.59 -26.66 1.78
N ASP A 229 18.74 -27.51 2.36
CA ASP A 229 17.29 -27.41 2.23
C ASP A 229 16.72 -26.22 3.02
N ASN A 230 17.26 -25.91 4.20
CA ASN A 230 16.87 -24.73 4.98
C ASN A 230 17.30 -23.42 4.30
N SER A 231 18.43 -23.42 3.59
CA SER A 231 18.88 -22.24 2.81
C SER A 231 17.93 -21.89 1.69
N LYS A 232 17.37 -22.89 0.97
CA LYS A 232 16.42 -22.66 -0.12
C LYS A 232 15.08 -22.12 0.38
N VAL A 233 14.57 -22.64 1.51
CA VAL A 233 13.36 -22.11 2.16
C VAL A 233 13.57 -20.67 2.63
N ILE A 234 14.69 -20.39 3.29
CA ILE A 234 15.05 -19.03 3.71
C ILE A 234 15.17 -18.07 2.51
N LEU A 235 15.73 -18.52 1.38
CA LEU A 235 15.81 -17.75 0.14
C LEU A 235 14.43 -17.51 -0.50
N LYS A 236 13.55 -18.52 -0.51
CA LYS A 236 12.17 -18.38 -1.01
C LYS A 236 11.36 -17.38 -0.18
N CYS A 237 11.35 -17.51 1.16
CA CYS A 237 10.64 -16.55 2.02
C CYS A 237 11.24 -15.13 1.92
N LYS A 238 12.54 -14.98 1.65
CA LYS A 238 13.17 -13.69 1.35
C LYS A 238 12.64 -13.08 0.05
N ASN A 239 12.59 -13.86 -1.02
CA ASN A 239 12.11 -13.39 -2.32
C ASN A 239 10.59 -13.08 -2.32
N ILE A 240 9.80 -13.84 -1.56
CA ILE A 240 8.36 -13.59 -1.36
C ILE A 240 8.15 -12.24 -0.64
N ARG A 241 8.87 -11.99 0.47
CA ARG A 241 8.79 -10.70 1.19
C ARG A 241 9.26 -9.51 0.35
N GLN A 242 10.28 -9.70 -0.48
CA GLN A 242 10.70 -8.66 -1.42
C GLN A 242 9.57 -8.31 -2.40
N THR A 243 8.89 -9.32 -2.92
CA THR A 243 7.75 -9.12 -3.82
C THR A 243 6.60 -8.40 -3.11
N GLU A 244 6.28 -8.78 -1.87
CA GLU A 244 5.26 -8.11 -1.05
C GLU A 244 5.57 -6.62 -0.84
N PHE A 245 6.80 -6.29 -0.42
CA PHE A 245 7.18 -4.89 -0.20
C PHE A 245 7.13 -4.05 -1.49
N LEU A 246 7.49 -4.63 -2.63
CA LEU A 246 7.37 -3.96 -3.93
C LEU A 246 5.91 -3.74 -4.33
N VAL A 247 5.03 -4.71 -4.07
CA VAL A 247 3.58 -4.57 -4.34
C VAL A 247 2.96 -3.50 -3.45
N ASP A 248 3.27 -3.50 -2.15
CA ASP A 248 2.82 -2.49 -1.19
C ASP A 248 3.29 -1.09 -1.60
N LEU A 249 4.56 -0.95 -2.00
CA LEU A 249 5.12 0.31 -2.46
C LEU A 249 4.43 0.80 -3.74
N ARG A 250 4.24 -0.09 -4.71
CA ARG A 250 3.60 0.25 -5.98
C ARG A 250 2.15 0.69 -5.77
N GLU A 251 1.40 0.00 -4.92
CA GLU A 251 0.04 0.40 -4.60
C GLU A 251 0.00 1.75 -3.88
N ALA A 252 0.91 2.02 -2.93
CA ALA A 252 1.01 3.32 -2.28
C ALA A 252 1.28 4.46 -3.28
N ILE A 253 2.20 4.24 -4.22
CA ILE A 253 2.52 5.19 -5.30
C ILE A 253 1.31 5.41 -6.21
N MET A 254 0.60 4.34 -6.56
CA MET A 254 -0.61 4.42 -7.39
C MET A 254 -1.75 5.16 -6.70
N GLN A 255 -1.93 5.00 -5.38
CA GLN A 255 -2.95 5.75 -4.63
C GLN A 255 -2.66 7.25 -4.62
N VAL A 256 -1.41 7.64 -4.33
CA VAL A 256 -0.98 9.04 -4.43
C VAL A 256 -1.21 9.58 -5.85
N SER A 257 -0.78 8.84 -6.87
CA SER A 257 -0.91 9.27 -8.27
C SER A 257 -2.36 9.41 -8.72
N ARG A 258 -3.23 8.45 -8.34
CA ARG A 258 -4.68 8.50 -8.61
C ARG A 258 -5.34 9.70 -7.92
N HIS A 259 -4.90 10.06 -6.71
CA HIS A 259 -5.39 11.25 -6.02
C HIS A 259 -5.09 12.53 -6.81
N PHE A 260 -3.87 12.71 -7.31
CA PHE A 260 -3.52 13.86 -8.16
C PHE A 260 -4.38 13.93 -9.42
N VAL A 261 -4.54 12.82 -10.14
CA VAL A 261 -5.35 12.78 -11.37
C VAL A 261 -6.84 13.03 -11.09
N PHE A 262 -7.35 12.55 -9.96
CA PHE A 262 -8.74 12.74 -9.57
C PHE A 262 -9.04 14.20 -9.17
N VAL A 263 -8.16 14.81 -8.38
CA VAL A 263 -8.35 16.18 -7.85
C VAL A 263 -7.99 17.25 -8.89
N ASP A 264 -6.97 17.00 -9.71
CA ASP A 264 -6.53 17.90 -10.77
C ASP A 264 -6.48 17.18 -12.13
N PRO A 265 -7.60 17.19 -12.88
CA PRO A 265 -7.69 16.51 -14.17
C PRO A 265 -6.68 16.99 -15.21
N LYS A 266 -6.07 18.18 -15.05
CA LYS A 266 -5.00 18.65 -15.96
C LYS A 266 -3.78 17.76 -15.92
N LEU A 267 -3.60 16.99 -14.85
CA LEU A 267 -2.51 16.05 -14.63
C LEU A 267 -2.81 14.66 -15.21
N SER A 268 -3.98 14.43 -15.83
CA SER A 268 -4.36 13.14 -16.41
C SER A 268 -3.47 12.69 -17.58
N ASN A 269 -2.75 13.62 -18.19
CA ASN A 269 -1.85 13.34 -19.31
C ASN A 269 -0.52 12.68 -18.87
N PHE A 270 -0.22 12.65 -17.58
CA PHE A 270 0.99 11.99 -17.08
C PHE A 270 0.84 10.46 -17.12
N SER A 271 1.92 9.78 -17.50
CA SER A 271 1.95 8.33 -17.47
C SER A 271 2.08 7.85 -16.03
N LEU A 272 1.10 7.07 -15.58
CA LEU A 272 1.14 6.37 -14.29
C LEU A 272 1.91 5.05 -14.35
N LYS A 273 2.36 4.64 -15.55
CA LYS A 273 3.12 3.41 -15.73
C LYS A 273 4.63 3.71 -15.52
N PRO A 274 5.31 3.01 -14.60
CA PRO A 274 6.75 3.13 -14.44
C PRO A 274 7.50 2.69 -15.71
N ASP A 275 8.56 3.43 -16.04
CA ASP A 275 9.44 3.16 -17.18
C ASP A 275 10.79 2.61 -16.68
N TYR A 276 11.02 1.32 -16.94
CA TYR A 276 12.22 0.59 -16.51
C TYR A 276 13.32 0.54 -17.58
N THR A 277 13.20 1.33 -18.65
CA THR A 277 14.21 1.38 -19.72
C THR A 277 15.47 2.11 -19.27
N LYS A 278 16.63 1.70 -19.76
CA LYS A 278 17.93 2.32 -19.43
C LYS A 278 18.00 3.76 -19.90
N GLU A 279 17.32 4.07 -20.99
CA GLU A 279 17.20 5.40 -21.59
C GLU A 279 16.37 6.35 -20.71
N SER A 280 15.41 5.82 -19.94
CA SER A 280 14.72 6.59 -18.90
C SER A 280 15.67 6.96 -17.77
N HIS A 281 16.41 5.97 -17.26
CA HIS A 281 17.37 6.17 -16.17
C HIS A 281 18.47 7.19 -16.49
N SER A 282 19.02 7.18 -17.70
CA SER A 282 20.08 8.11 -18.08
C SER A 282 19.63 9.57 -18.15
N ARG A 283 18.32 9.83 -18.23
CA ARG A 283 17.73 11.17 -18.30
C ARG A 283 17.28 11.73 -16.96
N ASP A 284 17.36 10.97 -15.86
CA ASP A 284 16.83 11.37 -14.55
C ASP A 284 17.43 12.69 -14.05
N LEU A 285 18.76 12.78 -14.07
CA LEU A 285 19.49 13.95 -13.59
C LEU A 285 19.21 15.20 -14.44
N GLU A 286 19.14 15.01 -15.77
CA GLU A 286 18.80 16.10 -16.69
C GLU A 286 17.36 16.58 -16.48
N THR A 287 16.42 15.65 -16.30
CA THR A 287 15.01 15.95 -16.02
C THR A 287 14.88 16.73 -14.72
N TYR A 288 15.53 16.28 -13.65
CA TYR A 288 15.60 17.00 -12.38
C TYR A 288 16.21 18.39 -12.54
N ALA A 289 17.33 18.51 -13.24
CA ALA A 289 17.99 19.79 -13.46
C ALA A 289 17.10 20.77 -14.25
N ASN A 290 16.41 20.29 -15.28
CA ASN A 290 15.49 21.11 -16.08
C ASN A 290 14.29 21.59 -15.26
N VAL A 291 13.69 20.71 -14.48
CA VAL A 291 12.59 21.08 -13.56
C VAL A 291 13.10 22.08 -12.52
N SER A 292 14.27 21.82 -11.93
CA SER A 292 14.86 22.67 -10.90
C SER A 292 15.33 24.04 -11.41
N ARG A 293 15.72 24.17 -12.68
CA ARG A 293 16.08 25.45 -13.32
C ARG A 293 14.84 26.30 -13.61
N ASN A 294 13.73 25.66 -13.99
CA ASN A 294 12.49 26.34 -14.34
C ASN A 294 11.60 26.64 -13.11
N LYS A 295 12.20 26.56 -11.92
CA LYS A 295 11.54 26.82 -10.65
C LYS A 295 11.19 28.32 -10.49
N LYS A 296 9.92 28.68 -10.70
CA LYS A 296 9.35 30.01 -10.41
C LYS A 296 9.00 30.19 -8.93
N ARG A 297 9.74 31.03 -8.21
CA ARG A 297 9.39 31.43 -6.83
C ARG A 297 8.12 32.30 -6.85
N ARG A 298 7.30 32.25 -5.80
CA ARG A 298 6.09 33.07 -5.70
C ARG A 298 6.02 33.78 -4.33
N ALA A 299 5.31 34.89 -4.28
CA ALA A 299 5.01 35.58 -3.03
C ALA A 299 3.55 36.02 -3.02
N LYS A 300 2.96 36.02 -1.83
CA LYS A 300 1.62 36.51 -1.59
C LYS A 300 1.70 37.96 -1.15
N ALA A 301 1.00 38.84 -1.83
CA ALA A 301 0.88 40.22 -1.39
C ALA A 301 0.19 40.30 -0.02
N LEU A 302 0.83 40.95 0.94
CA LEU A 302 0.27 41.24 2.26
C LEU A 302 -0.51 42.56 2.27
N LEU A 303 -0.17 43.45 1.33
CA LEU A 303 -0.68 44.81 1.18
C LEU A 303 -0.98 45.09 -0.29
N ASP A 304 -1.75 46.14 -0.55
CA ASP A 304 -1.90 46.70 -1.90
C ASP A 304 -0.65 47.52 -2.25
N PHE A 305 -0.23 47.48 -3.52
CA PHE A 305 0.84 48.31 -4.08
C PHE A 305 0.37 48.86 -5.42
N GLU A 306 0.19 50.18 -5.49
CA GLU A 306 -0.23 50.84 -6.73
C GLU A 306 0.98 51.17 -7.60
N ARG A 307 0.88 50.84 -8.88
CA ARG A 307 1.88 51.17 -9.89
C ARG A 307 1.76 52.64 -10.27
N HIS A 308 2.84 53.39 -10.11
CA HIS A 308 2.96 54.79 -10.51
C HIS A 308 3.86 54.96 -11.73
N ASP A 309 4.93 54.17 -11.81
CA ASP A 309 5.90 54.19 -12.92
C ASP A 309 5.87 52.91 -13.77
N ASP A 310 6.47 52.98 -14.96
CA ASP A 310 6.40 51.88 -15.92
C ASP A 310 7.24 50.65 -15.53
N ASP A 311 8.22 50.83 -14.67
CA ASP A 311 9.08 49.79 -14.13
C ASP A 311 8.54 49.15 -12.83
N GLU A 312 7.47 49.69 -12.24
CA GLU A 312 6.81 49.16 -11.03
C GLU A 312 5.77 48.08 -11.35
N LEU A 313 5.65 47.07 -10.48
CA LEU A 313 4.63 46.03 -10.56
C LEU A 313 3.53 46.26 -9.52
N GLY A 314 2.38 46.78 -9.95
CA GLY A 314 1.22 46.96 -9.07
C GLY A 314 0.48 45.65 -8.79
N PHE A 315 -0.01 45.48 -7.55
CA PHE A 315 -0.77 44.31 -7.11
C PHE A 315 -1.72 44.65 -5.94
N ARG A 316 -2.67 43.77 -5.68
CA ARG A 316 -3.58 43.84 -4.53
C ARG A 316 -3.21 42.83 -3.46
N LYS A 317 -3.60 43.11 -2.23
CA LYS A 317 -3.49 42.20 -1.10
C LYS A 317 -4.09 40.84 -1.46
N ASN A 318 -3.33 39.79 -1.15
CA ASN A 318 -3.54 38.38 -1.48
C ASN A 318 -3.23 37.97 -2.93
N ASP A 319 -2.80 38.87 -3.82
CA ASP A 319 -2.33 38.47 -5.14
C ASP A 319 -1.07 37.59 -5.03
N ILE A 320 -0.95 36.64 -5.96
CA ILE A 320 0.20 35.73 -6.04
C ILE A 320 1.12 36.19 -7.15
N ILE A 321 2.25 36.76 -6.75
CA ILE A 321 3.25 37.34 -7.64
C ILE A 321 4.31 36.29 -7.91
N THR A 322 4.66 36.09 -9.18
CA THR A 322 5.83 35.29 -9.56
C THR A 322 7.08 36.11 -9.35
N ILE A 323 8.01 35.65 -8.52
CA ILE A 323 9.28 36.33 -8.27
C ILE A 323 10.28 35.98 -9.38
N ILE A 324 10.77 37.01 -10.07
CA ILE A 324 11.81 36.92 -11.10
C ILE A 324 13.21 37.12 -10.48
N SER A 325 13.39 38.09 -9.58
CA SER A 325 14.69 38.39 -8.97
C SER A 325 14.56 38.99 -7.57
N ARG A 326 15.49 38.61 -6.68
CA ARG A 326 15.62 39.14 -5.31
C ARG A 326 17.03 39.65 -5.00
N LYS A 327 17.76 40.08 -6.04
CA LYS A 327 19.14 40.57 -5.89
C LYS A 327 19.26 41.72 -4.89
N ASP A 328 18.19 42.48 -4.70
CA ASP A 328 18.09 43.55 -3.71
C ASP A 328 17.18 43.10 -2.55
N GLU A 329 17.61 43.34 -1.31
CA GLU A 329 16.88 42.93 -0.09
C GLU A 329 15.54 43.65 0.08
N HIS A 330 15.39 44.85 -0.49
CA HIS A 330 14.26 45.74 -0.29
C HIS A 330 13.36 45.81 -1.53
N CYS A 331 13.92 45.56 -2.71
CA CYS A 331 13.26 45.75 -4.00
C CYS A 331 13.34 44.46 -4.85
N TRP A 332 12.23 43.76 -5.01
CA TRP A 332 12.17 42.52 -5.79
C TRP A 332 11.54 42.77 -7.15
N VAL A 333 11.96 42.00 -8.16
CA VAL A 333 11.34 42.01 -9.49
C VAL A 333 10.43 40.80 -9.60
N GLY A 334 9.21 40.99 -10.09
CA GLY A 334 8.26 39.91 -10.31
C GLY A 334 7.36 40.11 -11.51
N GLU A 335 6.47 39.15 -11.70
CA GLU A 335 5.49 39.06 -12.78
C GLU A 335 4.11 38.72 -12.21
N LEU A 336 3.09 39.47 -12.61
CA LEU A 336 1.69 39.24 -12.28
C LEU A 336 0.82 39.57 -13.50
N ASN A 337 -0.03 38.63 -13.92
CA ASN A 337 -0.93 38.79 -15.09
C ASN A 337 -0.22 39.22 -16.39
N GLY A 338 1.01 38.76 -16.61
CA GLY A 338 1.83 39.09 -17.79
C GLY A 338 2.50 40.46 -17.76
N LEU A 339 2.33 41.22 -16.66
CA LEU A 339 3.07 42.44 -16.38
C LEU A 339 4.27 42.11 -15.50
N SER A 340 5.42 42.71 -15.78
CA SER A 340 6.64 42.54 -14.99
C SER A 340 7.17 43.88 -14.53
N GLY A 341 7.69 43.93 -13.30
CA GLY A 341 8.20 45.16 -12.70
C GLY A 341 8.75 44.92 -11.30
N TRP A 342 9.31 45.95 -10.68
CA TRP A 342 9.82 45.90 -9.32
C TRP A 342 8.74 46.24 -8.28
N PHE A 343 8.92 45.74 -7.06
CA PHE A 343 8.05 46.06 -5.92
C PHE A 343 8.77 45.87 -4.57
N PRO A 344 8.27 46.48 -3.47
CA PRO A 344 8.88 46.36 -2.15
C PRO A 344 8.76 44.95 -1.54
N ALA A 345 9.89 44.35 -1.16
CA ALA A 345 9.93 43.01 -0.56
C ALA A 345 9.08 42.87 0.71
N LYS A 346 9.01 43.94 1.52
CA LYS A 346 8.21 43.98 2.77
C LYS A 346 6.70 43.89 2.57
N PHE A 347 6.20 44.10 1.34
CA PHE A 347 4.77 44.10 1.04
C PHE A 347 4.26 42.71 0.67
N VAL A 348 5.16 41.74 0.57
CA VAL A 348 4.84 40.38 0.21
C VAL A 348 5.37 39.42 1.26
N GLU A 349 4.64 38.34 1.48
CA GLU A 349 5.13 37.17 2.18
C GLU A 349 5.61 36.19 1.13
N LEU A 350 6.87 35.79 1.23
CA LEU A 350 7.36 34.73 0.36
C LEU A 350 6.53 33.49 0.63
N LEU A 351 5.85 32.98 -0.40
CA LEU A 351 5.26 31.67 -0.31
C LEU A 351 6.42 30.69 -0.43
N ASP A 352 6.63 29.82 0.57
CA ASP A 352 7.54 28.66 0.43
C ASP A 352 6.95 27.61 -0.53
N GLU A 353 6.12 28.05 -1.47
CA GLU A 353 5.80 27.33 -2.68
C GLU A 353 7.02 27.40 -3.58
N ARG A 354 7.94 26.47 -3.32
CA ARG A 354 9.01 26.08 -4.23
C ARG A 354 8.37 25.54 -5.51
N SER A 355 7.91 26.47 -6.33
CA SER A 355 8.15 26.46 -7.76
C SER A 355 7.92 25.11 -8.45
N LYS A 356 6.66 24.74 -8.53
CA LYS A 356 6.15 23.75 -9.46
C LYS A 356 4.84 24.28 -10.00
N GLN A 357 4.29 23.63 -11.02
CA GLN A 357 2.89 23.80 -11.35
C GLN A 357 2.08 23.49 -10.09
N TYR A 358 1.51 24.50 -9.44
CA TYR A 358 0.79 24.28 -8.18
C TYR A 358 -0.43 23.39 -8.41
N SER A 359 -0.66 22.45 -7.50
CA SER A 359 -1.89 21.67 -7.48
C SER A 359 -2.37 21.51 -6.04
N ILE A 360 -3.64 21.79 -5.82
CA ILE A 360 -4.30 21.59 -4.52
C ILE A 360 -4.26 20.13 -4.06
N ALA A 361 -4.07 19.19 -4.99
CA ALA A 361 -3.96 17.77 -4.71
C ALA A 361 -2.69 17.41 -3.92
N GLY A 362 -1.64 18.22 -4.05
CA GLY A 362 -0.34 17.99 -3.41
C GLY A 362 -0.11 18.79 -2.14
N ASP A 363 -1.07 19.62 -1.74
CA ASP A 363 -0.93 20.59 -0.66
C ASP A 363 -1.57 20.07 0.63
N ASP A 364 -0.75 19.74 1.62
CA ASP A 364 -1.25 19.17 2.88
C ASP A 364 -1.91 20.19 3.82
N SER A 365 -1.82 21.49 3.51
CA SER A 365 -2.61 22.52 4.21
C SER A 365 -4.05 22.60 3.72
N ILE A 366 -4.35 22.03 2.53
CA ILE A 366 -5.66 22.08 1.89
C ILE A 366 -6.31 20.70 1.81
N SER A 367 -5.54 19.69 1.41
CA SER A 367 -6.01 18.31 1.22
C SER A 367 -5.47 17.42 2.33
N GLU A 368 -6.27 17.13 3.35
CA GLU A 368 -5.87 16.18 4.41
C GLU A 368 -5.62 14.77 3.84
N THR A 369 -6.28 14.42 2.73
CA THR A 369 -6.08 13.14 2.04
C THR A 369 -4.63 12.93 1.58
N ILE A 370 -3.92 13.97 1.13
CA ILE A 370 -2.53 13.81 0.70
C ILE A 370 -1.61 13.49 1.89
N THR A 371 -1.95 14.01 3.08
CA THR A 371 -1.24 13.71 4.33
C THR A 371 -1.34 12.23 4.66
N ASP A 372 -2.54 11.67 4.62
CA ASP A 372 -2.77 10.24 4.90
C ASP A 372 -2.09 9.33 3.87
N LEU A 373 -2.21 9.67 2.59
CA LEU A 373 -1.59 8.88 1.51
C LEU A 373 -0.06 8.90 1.61
N VAL A 374 0.55 10.06 1.85
CA VAL A 374 2.01 10.17 1.91
C VAL A 374 2.56 9.64 3.23
N ARG A 375 2.09 10.14 4.37
CA ARG A 375 2.64 9.81 5.70
C ARG A 375 2.10 8.49 6.24
N GLY A 376 0.84 8.17 5.96
CA GLY A 376 0.15 6.96 6.43
C GLY A 376 0.32 5.73 5.54
N THR A 377 0.59 5.90 4.23
CA THR A 377 0.71 4.77 3.29
C THR A 377 2.08 4.68 2.61
N LEU A 378 2.52 5.75 1.93
CA LEU A 378 3.78 5.74 1.17
C LEU A 378 5.02 5.64 2.07
N CYS A 379 5.09 6.45 3.13
CA CYS A 379 6.25 6.44 4.03
C CYS A 379 6.46 5.06 4.71
N PRO A 380 5.42 4.39 5.25
CA PRO A 380 5.56 3.01 5.75
C PRO A 380 6.03 2.01 4.70
N ALA A 381 5.59 2.12 3.45
CA ALA A 381 6.04 1.23 2.37
C ALA A 381 7.52 1.46 2.04
N ILE A 382 7.97 2.71 1.92
CA ILE A 382 9.39 3.07 1.74
C ILE A 382 10.23 2.57 2.92
N LYS A 383 9.74 2.77 4.15
CA LYS A 383 10.42 2.29 5.36
C LYS A 383 10.61 0.78 5.34
N GLN A 384 9.60 0.00 4.94
CA GLN A 384 9.71 -1.47 4.86
C GLN A 384 10.78 -1.91 3.86
N VAL A 385 10.88 -1.25 2.70
CA VAL A 385 11.94 -1.51 1.71
C VAL A 385 13.31 -1.21 2.29
N LEU A 386 13.47 -0.09 3.00
CA LEU A 386 14.73 0.30 3.65
C LEU A 386 15.07 -0.54 4.89
N GLU A 387 14.09 -1.06 5.64
CA GLU A 387 14.38 -1.92 6.79
C GLU A 387 14.76 -3.35 6.36
N HIS A 388 14.35 -3.76 5.16
CA HIS A 388 14.57 -5.12 4.68
C HIS A 388 16.05 -5.43 4.46
N GLY A 389 16.60 -6.25 5.36
CA GLY A 389 17.98 -6.70 5.28
C GLY A 389 18.99 -5.80 5.98
N MET A 390 18.56 -4.86 6.81
CA MET A 390 19.46 -4.15 7.73
C MET A 390 20.13 -5.12 8.72
N LYS A 391 21.43 -4.93 8.94
CA LYS A 391 22.23 -5.64 9.95
C LYS A 391 21.90 -5.11 11.33
N ARG A 392 21.45 -5.99 12.23
CA ARG A 392 21.27 -5.62 13.65
C ARG A 392 22.61 -5.80 14.37
N PRO A 393 23.04 -4.84 15.20
CA PRO A 393 24.26 -5.00 15.97
C PRO A 393 24.06 -6.09 17.05
N SER A 394 25.12 -6.88 17.31
CA SER A 394 25.14 -7.97 18.29
C SER A 394 24.77 -7.47 19.70
N PHE A 395 24.33 -8.37 20.60
CA PHE A 395 23.70 -8.21 21.94
C PHE A 395 24.01 -6.97 22.83
N LEU A 396 25.06 -6.20 22.57
CA LEU A 396 25.43 -4.89 23.18
C LEU A 396 25.23 -3.68 22.25
N GLY A 397 24.52 -3.88 21.14
CA GLY A 397 24.50 -2.99 19.98
C GLY A 397 23.55 -1.81 20.07
N GLY A 398 23.99 -0.65 19.57
CA GLY A 398 23.23 0.60 19.50
C GLY A 398 21.98 0.55 18.60
N PRO A 399 21.26 1.68 18.44
CA PRO A 399 20.02 1.73 17.66
C PRO A 399 20.23 1.30 16.20
N CYS A 400 19.29 0.53 15.65
CA CYS A 400 19.27 0.09 14.25
C CYS A 400 18.01 0.65 13.58
N HIS A 401 18.20 1.64 12.69
CA HIS A 401 17.11 2.33 12.02
C HIS A 401 17.57 2.90 10.67
N PRO A 402 16.74 2.90 9.60
CA PRO A 402 17.11 3.42 8.29
C PRO A 402 17.66 4.86 8.32
N TRP A 403 17.14 5.70 9.23
CA TRP A 403 17.60 7.08 9.42
C TRP A 403 19.11 7.18 9.64
N LEU A 404 19.69 6.32 10.49
CA LEU A 404 21.13 6.37 10.80
C LEU A 404 21.99 5.99 9.59
N PHE A 405 21.53 5.03 8.81
CA PHE A 405 22.15 4.68 7.53
C PHE A 405 22.08 5.87 6.55
N ILE A 406 20.92 6.51 6.44
CA ILE A 406 20.72 7.65 5.54
C ILE A 406 21.62 8.82 5.91
N GLU A 407 21.74 9.14 7.22
CA GLU A 407 22.65 10.18 7.70
C GLU A 407 24.10 9.89 7.33
N GLU A 408 24.56 8.66 7.58
CA GLU A 408 25.94 8.27 7.28
C GLU A 408 26.21 8.29 5.77
N ALA A 409 25.34 7.70 4.97
CA ALA A 409 25.47 7.67 3.51
C ALA A 409 25.51 9.08 2.92
N ALA A 410 24.57 9.96 3.32
CA ALA A 410 24.55 11.33 2.84
C ALA A 410 25.78 12.14 3.27
N MET A 411 26.35 11.87 4.44
CA MET A 411 27.58 12.50 4.89
C MET A 411 28.80 12.04 4.07
N THR A 412 28.89 10.74 3.77
CA THR A 412 29.96 10.17 2.95
C THR A 412 29.96 10.70 1.52
N GLU A 413 28.79 10.87 0.89
CA GLU A 413 28.69 11.39 -0.48
C GLU A 413 29.24 12.82 -0.62
N VAL A 414 29.14 13.65 0.43
CA VAL A 414 29.66 15.03 0.41
C VAL A 414 31.04 15.18 1.07
N GLU A 415 31.66 14.09 1.54
CA GLU A 415 32.88 14.13 2.36
C GLU A 415 34.09 14.72 1.59
N ARG A 416 34.21 14.41 0.29
CA ARG A 416 35.30 14.91 -0.57
C ARG A 416 35.30 16.42 -0.74
N ASP A 417 34.12 17.03 -0.73
CA ASP A 417 33.91 18.48 -0.89
C ASP A 417 33.34 19.12 0.38
N TYR A 418 33.48 18.46 1.55
CA TYR A 418 32.77 18.81 2.77
C TYR A 418 33.02 20.26 3.18
N SER A 419 34.27 20.73 3.15
CA SER A 419 34.60 22.11 3.52
C SER A 419 33.93 23.13 2.59
N SER A 420 33.83 22.84 1.30
CA SER A 420 33.22 23.70 0.28
C SER A 420 31.68 23.68 0.38
N VAL A 421 31.09 22.49 0.47
CA VAL A 421 29.64 22.28 0.58
C VAL A 421 29.11 22.79 1.90
N TYR A 422 29.74 22.43 3.03
CA TYR A 422 29.34 22.88 4.36
C TYR A 422 29.47 24.39 4.52
N SER A 423 30.61 24.98 4.10
CA SER A 423 30.79 26.43 4.18
C SER A 423 29.74 27.14 3.33
N ARG A 424 29.47 26.67 2.11
CA ARG A 424 28.45 27.26 1.25
C ARG A 424 27.04 27.15 1.83
N LEU A 425 26.62 25.96 2.26
CA LEU A 425 25.30 25.74 2.86
C LEU A 425 25.12 26.54 4.15
N MET A 426 26.15 26.60 4.99
CA MET A 426 26.12 27.36 6.24
C MET A 426 26.13 28.87 5.98
N LEU A 427 26.90 29.37 5.02
CA LEU A 427 26.89 30.77 4.61
C LEU A 427 25.53 31.16 4.01
N CYS A 428 24.97 30.36 3.10
CA CYS A 428 23.64 30.57 2.53
C CYS A 428 22.56 30.63 3.61
N LYS A 429 22.62 29.74 4.61
CA LYS A 429 21.68 29.74 5.74
C LYS A 429 21.87 30.92 6.69
N THR A 430 23.12 31.25 7.05
CA THR A 430 23.45 32.28 8.05
C THR A 430 23.19 33.68 7.53
N TYR A 431 23.59 33.94 6.29
CA TYR A 431 23.48 35.25 5.66
C TYR A 431 22.22 35.38 4.79
N ARG A 432 21.35 34.35 4.77
CA ARG A 432 20.19 34.28 3.88
C ARG A 432 20.54 34.55 2.41
N LEU A 433 21.79 34.25 2.02
CA LEU A 433 22.29 34.52 0.68
C LEU A 433 21.48 33.71 -0.32
N ASP A 434 20.93 34.42 -1.29
CA ASP A 434 20.12 33.82 -2.32
C ASP A 434 20.98 32.95 -3.24
N GLU A 435 20.63 31.66 -3.35
CA GLU A 435 21.26 30.71 -4.28
C GLU A 435 20.72 30.90 -5.72
N ASP A 436 20.51 32.15 -6.13
CA ASP A 436 19.84 32.47 -7.40
C ASP A 436 20.60 31.86 -8.59
N GLY A 437 19.93 30.91 -9.26
CA GLY A 437 20.38 30.26 -10.48
C GLY A 437 21.26 29.01 -10.32
N LYS A 438 21.68 28.64 -9.10
CA LYS A 438 22.46 27.40 -8.90
C LYS A 438 21.55 26.26 -8.46
N VAL A 439 21.28 25.33 -9.39
CA VAL A 439 20.62 24.06 -9.07
C VAL A 439 21.55 23.22 -8.20
N LEU A 440 21.14 22.95 -6.96
CA LEU A 440 21.83 22.01 -6.09
C LEU A 440 21.79 20.62 -6.70
N THR A 441 22.92 19.91 -6.63
CA THR A 441 22.93 18.51 -7.03
C THR A 441 22.07 17.68 -6.05
N PRO A 442 21.54 16.52 -6.45
CA PRO A 442 20.73 15.68 -5.57
C PRO A 442 21.44 15.32 -4.25
N GLU A 443 22.76 15.15 -4.27
CA GLU A 443 23.63 14.86 -3.13
C GLU A 443 23.67 16.03 -2.14
N GLU A 444 23.97 17.23 -2.64
CA GLU A 444 24.03 18.46 -1.84
C GLU A 444 22.66 18.78 -1.20
N LEU A 445 21.59 18.55 -1.97
CA LEU A 445 20.23 18.75 -1.52
C LEU A 445 19.82 17.74 -0.44
N LEU A 446 20.14 16.45 -0.63
CA LEU A 446 19.89 15.39 0.35
C LEU A 446 20.59 15.72 1.68
N TYR A 447 21.88 16.04 1.63
CA TYR A 447 22.65 16.42 2.81
C TYR A 447 22.04 17.62 3.53
N ARG A 448 21.70 18.69 2.79
CA ARG A 448 21.04 19.88 3.35
C ARG A 448 19.72 19.53 4.05
N CYS A 449 18.86 18.74 3.41
CA CYS A 449 17.58 18.32 3.97
C CYS A 449 17.75 17.55 5.29
N ILE A 450 18.71 16.63 5.35
CA ILE A 450 19.03 15.87 6.57
C ILE A 450 19.51 16.80 7.69
N GLN A 451 20.41 17.74 7.40
CA GLN A 451 20.87 18.72 8.42
C GLN A 451 19.73 19.60 8.95
N CYS A 452 18.83 20.04 8.07
CA CYS A 452 17.64 20.79 8.45
C CYS A 452 16.69 19.96 9.35
N ILE A 453 16.46 18.69 9.00
CA ILE A 453 15.64 17.78 9.80
C ILE A 453 16.28 17.54 11.16
N ASN A 454 17.57 17.20 11.23
CA ASN A 454 18.26 17.01 12.49
C ASN A 454 18.13 18.22 13.40
N GLN A 455 18.44 19.42 12.89
CA GLN A 455 18.32 20.63 13.70
C GLN A 455 16.91 20.85 14.27
N SER A 456 15.88 20.70 13.42
CA SER A 456 14.48 20.97 13.82
C SER A 456 13.89 19.87 14.70
N HIS A 457 14.09 18.61 14.33
CA HIS A 457 13.48 17.44 14.95
C HIS A 457 14.22 17.01 16.21
N ASP A 458 15.55 17.15 16.28
CA ASP A 458 16.30 16.87 17.51
C ASP A 458 15.98 17.91 18.59
N ALA A 459 15.82 19.18 18.20
CA ALA A 459 15.36 20.23 19.13
C ALA A 459 13.96 19.94 19.70
N ALA A 460 13.12 19.23 18.95
CA ALA A 460 11.79 18.78 19.38
C ALA A 460 11.78 17.41 20.07
N GLY A 461 12.93 16.72 20.17
CA GLY A 461 13.02 15.38 20.75
C GLY A 461 12.26 14.29 19.96
N CYS A 462 12.10 14.48 18.66
CA CYS A 462 11.32 13.59 17.80
C CYS A 462 12.03 12.25 17.52
N GLN A 463 11.23 11.20 17.31
CA GLN A 463 11.76 9.89 16.93
C GLN A 463 12.26 9.86 15.49
N MET A 464 13.18 8.93 15.20
CA MET A 464 13.76 8.75 13.85
C MET A 464 12.73 8.44 12.77
N ASP A 465 11.59 7.85 13.14
CA ASP A 465 10.46 7.63 12.23
C ASP A 465 9.84 8.93 11.73
N VAL A 466 9.74 9.94 12.60
CA VAL A 466 9.26 11.28 12.23
C VAL A 466 10.26 11.91 11.26
N LYS A 467 11.56 11.85 11.59
CA LYS A 467 12.62 12.35 10.71
C LYS A 467 12.58 11.72 9.31
N LEU A 468 12.39 10.40 9.24
CA LEU A 468 12.29 9.67 7.97
C LEU A 468 11.08 10.12 7.15
N ARG A 469 9.91 10.29 7.76
CA ARG A 469 8.71 10.80 7.08
C ARG A 469 8.93 12.21 6.55
N SER A 470 9.53 13.09 7.35
CA SER A 470 9.85 14.46 6.94
C SER A 470 10.82 14.49 5.75
N LEU A 471 11.80 13.57 5.71
CA LEU A 471 12.71 13.45 4.57
C LEU A 471 11.98 12.98 3.31
N VAL A 472 11.08 11.99 3.41
CA VAL A 472 10.25 11.58 2.26
C VAL A 472 9.43 12.75 1.73
N CYS A 473 8.81 13.55 2.62
CA CYS A 473 8.05 14.74 2.23
C CYS A 473 8.93 15.77 1.50
N LEU A 474 10.13 16.04 2.01
CA LEU A 474 11.09 16.92 1.33
C LEU A 474 11.51 16.35 -0.03
N GLY A 475 11.75 15.04 -0.14
CA GLY A 475 12.10 14.40 -1.40
C GLY A 475 11.01 14.49 -2.47
N LEU A 476 9.74 14.41 -2.06
CA LEU A 476 8.58 14.63 -2.93
C LEU A 476 8.42 16.11 -3.31
N ASN A 477 8.56 17.01 -2.34
CA ASN A 477 8.58 18.46 -2.56
C ASN A 477 9.71 18.91 -3.50
N GLU A 478 10.81 18.17 -3.56
CA GLU A 478 11.91 18.45 -4.48
C GLU A 478 11.89 17.60 -5.75
N GLN A 479 10.95 16.64 -5.88
CA GLN A 479 10.89 15.65 -6.97
C GLN A 479 12.18 14.82 -7.12
N ALA A 480 12.96 14.73 -6.05
CA ALA A 480 14.29 14.11 -6.02
C ALA A 480 14.32 12.78 -5.26
N LEU A 481 13.19 12.31 -4.71
CA LEU A 481 13.15 11.11 -3.86
C LEU A 481 13.76 9.85 -4.52
N HIS A 482 13.49 9.64 -5.81
CA HIS A 482 14.04 8.52 -6.58
C HIS A 482 15.56 8.65 -6.83
N LEU A 483 16.06 9.87 -6.99
CA LEU A 483 17.50 10.16 -7.08
C LEU A 483 18.19 9.95 -5.73
N TRP A 484 17.55 10.35 -4.63
CA TRP A 484 18.08 10.11 -3.30
C TRP A 484 18.18 8.62 -2.98
N LEU A 485 17.21 7.80 -3.40
CA LEU A 485 17.32 6.35 -3.25
C LEU A 485 18.54 5.79 -3.99
N GLU A 486 18.79 6.25 -5.22
CA GLU A 486 19.97 5.84 -5.99
C GLU A 486 21.27 6.21 -5.26
N LEU A 487 21.40 7.44 -4.77
CA LEU A 487 22.58 7.87 -4.01
C LEU A 487 22.83 6.99 -2.79
N LEU A 488 21.78 6.70 -2.03
CA LEU A 488 21.86 5.84 -0.85
C LEU A 488 22.32 4.42 -1.22
N CYS A 489 21.78 3.84 -2.30
CA CYS A 489 22.12 2.50 -2.76
C CYS A 489 23.50 2.40 -3.43
N CYS A 490 24.02 3.51 -3.97
CA CYS A 490 25.33 3.57 -4.61
C CYS A 490 26.50 3.76 -3.62
N SER A 491 26.23 4.07 -2.35
CA SER A 491 27.25 4.26 -1.31
C SER A 491 27.83 2.92 -0.81
N ASP A 492 28.62 2.23 -1.66
CA ASP A 492 29.03 0.82 -1.50
C ASP A 492 29.59 0.46 -0.12
N GLN A 493 30.46 1.30 0.44
CA GLN A 493 31.06 1.07 1.77
C GLN A 493 30.03 1.15 2.89
N VAL A 494 29.16 2.18 2.86
CA VAL A 494 28.13 2.40 3.88
C VAL A 494 27.04 1.34 3.75
N VAL A 495 26.61 1.02 2.54
CA VAL A 495 25.61 -0.03 2.27
C VAL A 495 26.10 -1.39 2.79
N LYS A 496 27.35 -1.79 2.50
CA LYS A 496 27.93 -3.04 3.01
C LYS A 496 28.04 -3.07 4.53
N LYS A 497 28.26 -1.92 5.18
CA LYS A 497 28.27 -1.80 6.65
C LYS A 497 26.88 -2.05 7.23
N TRP A 498 25.85 -1.45 6.66
CA TRP A 498 24.49 -1.42 7.23
C TRP A 498 23.58 -2.55 6.77
N TYR A 499 23.83 -3.17 5.62
CA TYR A 499 22.91 -4.12 5.01
C TYR A 499 23.54 -5.49 4.71
N GLN A 500 22.68 -6.49 4.68
CA GLN A 500 23.00 -7.82 4.18
C GLN A 500 23.02 -7.82 2.64
N PRO A 501 23.87 -8.65 2.00
CA PRO A 501 24.02 -8.67 0.53
C PRO A 501 22.73 -8.96 -0.25
N TRP A 502 21.75 -9.63 0.37
CA TRP A 502 20.48 -9.98 -0.25
C TRP A 502 19.41 -8.88 -0.12
N SER A 503 19.69 -7.75 0.55
CA SER A 503 18.74 -6.64 0.70
C SER A 503 18.44 -5.94 -0.63
N PHE A 504 17.35 -5.16 -0.67
CA PHE A 504 17.09 -4.26 -1.81
C PHE A 504 18.22 -3.26 -2.02
N VAL A 505 18.74 -2.69 -0.93
CA VAL A 505 19.77 -1.66 -0.97
C VAL A 505 21.10 -2.19 -1.53
N CYS A 506 21.44 -3.46 -1.26
CA CYS A 506 22.65 -4.11 -1.80
C CYS A 506 22.46 -4.74 -3.20
N SER A 507 21.23 -5.09 -3.59
CA SER A 507 20.96 -5.82 -4.83
C SER A 507 20.53 -4.88 -5.96
N PRO A 508 20.62 -5.27 -7.23
CA PRO A 508 20.06 -4.48 -8.33
C PRO A 508 18.55 -4.20 -8.23
N GLY A 509 17.84 -4.82 -7.27
CA GLY A 509 16.42 -4.58 -7.02
C GLY A 509 16.08 -3.14 -6.65
N TRP A 510 17.02 -2.35 -6.09
CA TRP A 510 16.77 -0.92 -5.85
C TRP A 510 16.47 -0.13 -7.13
N VAL A 511 16.93 -0.59 -8.31
CA VAL A 511 16.64 0.04 -9.61
C VAL A 511 15.14 -0.03 -9.91
N GLN A 512 14.49 -1.14 -9.56
CA GLN A 512 13.04 -1.29 -9.70
C GLN A 512 12.31 -0.32 -8.78
N VAL A 513 12.72 -0.24 -7.50
CA VAL A 513 12.16 0.70 -6.51
C VAL A 513 12.32 2.15 -6.98
N LYS A 514 13.48 2.51 -7.54
CA LYS A 514 13.74 3.82 -8.14
C LYS A 514 12.73 4.16 -9.24
N CYS A 515 12.48 3.23 -10.17
CA CYS A 515 11.52 3.43 -11.26
C CYS A 515 10.09 3.65 -10.76
N GLU A 516 9.67 2.91 -9.73
CA GLU A 516 8.36 3.11 -9.11
C GLU A 516 8.28 4.53 -8.52
N LEU A 517 9.26 4.92 -7.71
CA LEU A 517 9.29 6.25 -7.08
C LEU A 517 9.40 7.39 -8.10
N ARG A 518 10.03 7.17 -9.26
CA ARG A 518 10.13 8.15 -10.33
C ARG A 518 8.76 8.60 -10.83
N VAL A 519 7.73 7.75 -10.77
CA VAL A 519 6.37 8.15 -11.18
C VAL A 519 5.89 9.38 -10.41
N LEU A 520 6.25 9.48 -9.12
CA LEU A 520 5.88 10.61 -8.27
C LEU A 520 6.65 11.90 -8.59
N SER A 521 7.78 11.85 -9.31
CA SER A 521 8.53 13.05 -9.68
C SER A 521 7.78 13.94 -10.69
N GLN A 522 6.69 13.44 -11.28
CA GLN A 522 5.83 14.18 -12.19
C GLN A 522 4.85 15.09 -11.45
N PHE A 523 4.59 14.86 -10.16
CA PHE A 523 3.53 15.55 -9.42
C PHE A 523 4.06 16.69 -8.54
N PRO A 524 3.28 17.78 -8.40
CA PRO A 524 3.66 18.93 -7.59
C PRO A 524 3.19 18.80 -6.13
N PHE A 525 4.09 18.31 -5.28
CA PHE A 525 3.88 18.27 -3.82
C PHE A 525 4.22 19.59 -3.14
N ASN A 526 3.42 19.95 -2.13
CA ASN A 526 3.62 21.02 -1.16
C ASN A 526 3.31 20.47 0.26
N LEU A 527 4.24 19.67 0.79
CA LEU A 527 4.07 18.97 2.07
C LEU A 527 4.86 19.64 3.18
N ASN A 528 4.24 19.92 4.32
CA ASN A 528 4.93 20.52 5.47
C ASN A 528 5.87 19.51 6.18
N PRO A 529 7.21 19.70 6.14
CA PRO A 529 8.15 18.80 6.81
C PRO A 529 8.07 18.89 8.35
N ASP A 530 7.50 19.96 8.89
CA ASP A 530 7.34 20.19 10.33
C ASP A 530 5.96 19.68 10.84
N TRP A 531 5.14 19.03 10.00
CA TRP A 531 3.75 18.65 10.30
C TRP A 531 3.59 17.86 11.61
N GLU A 532 4.53 16.93 11.89
CA GLU A 532 4.50 16.06 13.06
C GLU A 532 5.29 16.64 14.25
N LEU A 533 5.84 17.86 14.12
CA LEU A 533 6.49 18.54 15.23
C LEU A 533 5.45 19.13 16.17
N PRO A 534 5.73 19.18 17.48
CA PRO A 534 4.87 19.90 18.41
C PRO A 534 4.75 21.37 17.94
N PRO A 535 3.56 21.99 18.08
CA PRO A 535 3.37 23.37 17.69
C PRO A 535 4.42 24.21 18.39
N LYS A 536 5.17 25.00 17.60
CA LYS A 536 6.13 25.95 18.15
C LYS A 536 5.36 26.81 19.14
N LYS A 537 5.70 26.74 20.44
CA LYS A 537 5.30 27.80 21.37
C LYS A 537 5.82 29.07 20.71
N GLU A 538 4.92 29.93 20.26
CA GLU A 538 5.32 31.28 19.91
C GLU A 538 5.98 31.84 21.16
N ASN A 539 7.31 31.84 21.17
CA ASN A 539 8.02 32.82 21.93
C ASN A 539 7.66 34.12 21.21
N THR A 540 6.58 34.76 21.66
CA THR A 540 6.50 36.21 21.76
C THR A 540 7.66 36.67 22.66
N GLN A 541 8.90 36.43 22.23
CA GLN A 541 9.95 37.39 22.50
C GLN A 541 9.56 38.61 21.68
N THR A 542 8.70 39.43 22.27
CA THR A 542 8.78 40.87 22.12
C THR A 542 10.27 41.19 22.02
N LEU A 543 10.71 41.68 20.85
CA LEU A 543 12.05 42.23 20.64
C LEU A 543 12.45 42.93 21.94
N LYS A 544 13.41 42.34 22.67
CA LYS A 544 13.80 42.84 24.00
C LYS A 544 14.00 44.35 23.85
N ALA A 545 13.37 45.13 24.73
CA ALA A 545 13.36 46.59 24.73
C ALA A 545 14.77 47.22 24.50
N GLY A 546 15.85 46.50 24.85
CA GLY A 546 17.22 46.91 24.56
C GLY A 546 17.61 47.06 23.08
N VAL A 547 17.02 46.30 22.14
CA VAL A 547 17.31 46.48 20.69
C VAL A 547 16.56 47.70 20.15
N ARG A 548 15.34 47.96 20.65
CA ARG A 548 14.55 49.14 20.32
C ARG A 548 15.23 50.42 20.83
N ASP A 549 15.71 50.42 22.07
CA ASP A 549 16.45 51.55 22.65
C ASP A 549 17.79 51.80 21.94
N MET A 550 18.47 50.74 21.47
CA MET A 550 19.71 50.88 20.73
C MET A 550 19.51 51.52 19.34
N LEU A 551 18.42 51.19 18.65
CA LEU A 551 18.08 51.74 17.33
C LEU A 551 17.62 53.20 17.40
N VAL A 552 16.95 53.61 18.49
CA VAL A 552 16.58 55.02 18.73
C VAL A 552 17.81 55.87 19.09
N LYS A 553 18.75 55.33 19.88
CA LYS A 553 19.95 56.06 20.35
C LYS A 553 20.97 56.36 19.24
N HIS A 554 20.92 55.62 18.12
CA HIS A 554 21.80 55.80 16.97
C HIS A 554 21.15 56.52 15.78
N HIS A 555 19.98 57.16 15.96
CA HIS A 555 19.30 57.99 14.95
C HIS A 555 19.07 57.32 13.58
N LEU A 556 18.89 55.99 13.55
CA LEU A 556 18.72 55.27 12.27
C LEU A 556 17.28 55.30 11.72
N PHE A 557 16.29 55.82 12.46
CA PHE A 557 14.96 56.18 11.95
C PHE A 557 14.30 57.31 12.78
N SER A 558 13.73 58.33 12.13
CA SER A 558 12.66 59.17 12.69
C SER A 558 11.32 58.60 12.24
N TRP A 559 10.41 58.32 13.17
CA TRP A 559 9.07 57.85 12.86
C TRP A 559 8.05 58.94 13.19
N ASP A 560 7.44 59.51 12.15
CA ASP A 560 6.00 59.77 12.14
C ASP A 560 5.38 58.67 11.27
N LEU A 561 4.84 57.64 11.92
CA LEU A 561 3.82 56.70 11.43
C LEU A 561 3.28 55.88 12.60
#